data_AF-A0A372Q7U1-F1
#
_entry.id   AF-A0A372Q7U1-F1
#
_cell.length_a   1.000
_cell.length_b   1.000
_cell.length_c   1.000
_cell.angle_alpha   90.00
_cell.angle_beta   90.00
_cell.angle_gamma   90.00
#
_symmetry.space_group_name_H-M   'P 1'
#
loop_
_entity.id
_entity.type
_entity.pdbx_description
1 polymer ?
#
loop_
_entity_poly.entity_id
_entity_poly.type
_entity_poly.pdbx_seq_one_letter_code
_entity_poly.pdbx_strand_id
1 'polypeptide(L)'
;MTESISDYKVIVGIDFGTTHSGFAYTHTKSKDKEIFTHTDWQEYPGRFKVPTVLLYDDDLKSVQSWGFSALAKRPKRKKAIDNKPVELFKLHLGKMSNKPPLPNGLDYKKAITDYLHEFGKVVKNKIDDCWKVNFFTQVLLVFTIPTEFDDNAILIMRECIFKAGLLKDQYSRNLRFITEPDAGAIHCMKSLKEYNLSVGANFMMVDCGDGSVDLTTRQLLEGETLSEITERSGDYCGGSFVDQEFLKFLESKVGANAISQVRENHYCQLQYMVQEFVRLVKMKFTGDPSEFEDTELELDGICPVIKQYCKKEYFDKLNEGDWYITLKFDDVKKMFDPIVKKIIKLIDTQLHLINNNCSAILMIGKFSESNYLQSRIKEEFKSKVKLIYISPQPVVATMRGEKKISLSYDTFKVIPYISYDEEIQSLYEEEKILQDEIHNNIKQYKLLYNKLQKRYADLTNKNIEQHQVTIKKLKNENEKIKEINQTNQSKIESQERTINQLQQTLGLKENQIRNLEKEKEDIDTKIESLLQKNTYLVQQNALLDKEVNDLNDINQKHQQRIDRSQQSLELVKNQMKNLEKEKDEEINKYKLKYTELLNIVNNNNEKTN
;
A
#
# COMPACT_ATOMS: atom_id res chain seq x y z
N MET A 1 11.27 -46.59 46.59
CA MET A 1 11.77 -45.85 47.77
C MET A 1 11.33 -44.40 47.64
N THR A 2 10.45 -43.96 48.53
CA THR A 2 9.94 -42.59 48.62
C THR A 2 10.94 -41.78 49.45
N GLU A 3 11.89 -41.12 48.79
CA GLU A 3 12.72 -40.11 49.47
C GLU A 3 11.82 -38.99 49.98
N SER A 4 11.83 -38.81 51.30
CA SER A 4 11.08 -37.74 51.96
C SER A 4 11.71 -36.38 51.66
N ILE A 5 10.99 -35.29 51.89
CA ILE A 5 11.44 -33.88 51.72
C ILE A 5 12.79 -33.55 52.45
N SER A 6 13.32 -34.47 53.27
CA SER A 6 14.60 -34.36 54.00
C SER A 6 15.85 -34.10 53.16
N ASP A 7 15.80 -34.32 51.84
CA ASP A 7 17.02 -34.38 51.02
C ASP A 7 17.36 -33.05 50.31
N TYR A 8 16.39 -32.14 50.17
CA TYR A 8 16.63 -30.80 49.62
C TYR A 8 17.16 -29.84 50.71
N LYS A 9 18.27 -29.17 50.41
CA LYS A 9 18.86 -28.14 51.29
C LYS A 9 18.40 -26.74 50.93
N VAL A 10 18.15 -26.50 49.64
CA VAL A 10 17.79 -25.18 49.12
C VAL A 10 16.56 -25.32 48.23
N ILE A 11 15.65 -24.38 48.37
CA ILE A 11 14.52 -24.21 47.46
C ILE A 11 14.76 -22.91 46.73
N VAL A 12 14.64 -22.96 45.41
CA VAL A 12 14.64 -21.81 44.53
C VAL A 12 13.37 -21.89 43.75
N GLY A 13 12.65 -20.80 43.65
CA GLY A 13 11.60 -20.73 42.68
C GLY A 13 11.65 -19.44 41.90
N ILE A 14 11.04 -19.61 40.75
CA ILE A 14 11.42 -18.93 39.54
C ILE A 14 10.12 -18.53 38.92
N ASP A 15 9.93 -17.22 38.88
CA ASP A 15 8.94 -16.63 38.02
C ASP A 15 9.60 -16.39 36.67
N PHE A 16 9.37 -17.29 35.72
CA PHE A 16 9.69 -17.08 34.31
C PHE A 16 8.53 -16.33 33.67
N GLY A 17 8.47 -15.01 33.87
CA GLY A 17 7.36 -14.18 33.40
C GLY A 17 7.48 -13.82 31.92
N THR A 18 6.36 -13.42 31.32
CA THR A 18 6.28 -13.03 29.89
C THR A 18 7.17 -11.84 29.55
N THR A 19 7.21 -10.83 30.42
CA THR A 19 8.01 -9.61 30.20
C THR A 19 9.22 -9.51 31.11
N HIS A 20 9.15 -10.08 32.32
CA HIS A 20 10.20 -10.02 33.32
C HIS A 20 10.24 -11.32 34.10
N SER A 21 11.45 -11.80 34.40
CA SER A 21 11.66 -12.99 35.23
C SER A 21 12.44 -12.65 36.50
N GLY A 22 12.30 -13.47 37.53
CA GLY A 22 13.10 -13.35 38.75
C GLY A 22 13.03 -14.61 39.58
N PHE A 23 13.85 -14.67 40.63
CA PHE A 23 13.87 -15.82 41.52
C PHE A 23 14.05 -15.42 42.97
N ALA A 24 13.42 -16.18 43.84
CA ALA A 24 13.70 -16.17 45.26
C ALA A 24 14.32 -17.50 45.67
N TYR A 25 14.93 -17.52 46.85
CA TYR A 25 15.64 -18.67 47.34
C TYR A 25 15.67 -18.69 48.87
N THR A 26 15.67 -19.89 49.44
CA THR A 26 15.74 -20.08 50.88
C THR A 26 16.38 -21.43 51.21
N HIS A 27 17.07 -21.47 52.35
CA HIS A 27 17.60 -22.73 52.89
C HIS A 27 16.52 -23.42 53.72
N THR A 28 16.34 -24.73 53.56
CA THR A 28 15.26 -25.49 54.23
C THR A 28 15.33 -25.44 55.75
N LYS A 29 16.55 -25.37 56.30
CA LYS A 29 16.81 -25.20 57.75
C LYS A 29 16.76 -23.75 58.27
N SER A 30 16.40 -22.75 57.45
CA SER A 30 16.32 -21.35 57.91
C SER A 30 15.23 -21.20 58.99
N LYS A 31 15.67 -20.89 60.22
CA LYS A 31 14.82 -20.76 61.42
C LYS A 31 13.86 -19.57 61.34
N ASP A 32 14.26 -18.49 60.66
CA ASP A 32 13.51 -17.22 60.65
C ASP A 32 12.49 -17.10 59.51
N LYS A 33 12.30 -18.19 58.73
CA LYS A 33 11.43 -18.16 57.53
C LYS A 33 11.84 -17.10 56.50
N GLU A 34 13.10 -16.71 56.51
CA GLU A 34 13.62 -15.70 55.61
C GLU A 34 13.71 -16.24 54.17
N ILE A 35 13.03 -15.57 53.25
CA ILE A 35 13.06 -15.83 51.82
C ILE A 35 13.80 -14.67 51.19
N PHE A 36 14.93 -14.97 50.55
CA PHE A 36 15.73 -13.96 49.88
C PHE A 36 15.28 -13.84 48.44
N THR A 37 15.25 -12.61 47.92
CA THR A 37 15.03 -12.37 46.50
C THR A 37 16.33 -11.90 45.88
N HIS A 38 16.67 -12.42 44.70
CA HIS A 38 17.84 -11.95 43.99
C HIS A 38 17.59 -10.53 43.43
N THR A 39 18.52 -9.61 43.72
CA THR A 39 18.44 -8.21 43.29
C THR A 39 19.73 -7.69 42.66
N ASP A 40 20.76 -8.53 42.57
CA ASP A 40 22.10 -8.16 42.15
C ASP A 40 22.31 -8.42 40.66
N TRP A 41 21.59 -7.65 39.84
CA TRP A 41 21.64 -7.77 38.38
C TRP A 41 22.75 -6.90 37.79
N GLN A 42 24.02 -7.18 38.06
CA GLN A 42 25.21 -6.50 37.50
C GLN A 42 25.04 -4.97 37.24
N GLU A 43 24.64 -4.58 36.03
CA GLU A 43 24.46 -3.18 35.60
C GLU A 43 23.23 -2.47 36.23
N TYR A 44 22.33 -3.21 36.89
CA TYR A 44 21.03 -2.75 37.39
C TYR A 44 20.72 -3.29 38.81
N PRO A 45 21.58 -3.01 39.81
CA PRO A 45 21.37 -3.49 41.17
C PRO A 45 20.07 -2.93 41.79
N GLY A 46 19.45 -3.71 42.67
CA GLY A 46 18.24 -3.33 43.41
C GLY A 46 16.92 -3.62 42.69
N ARG A 47 16.95 -4.18 41.48
CA ARG A 47 15.75 -4.64 40.77
C ARG A 47 15.38 -6.06 41.20
N PHE A 48 14.12 -6.36 41.43
CA PHE A 48 13.69 -7.73 41.81
C PHE A 48 13.58 -8.70 40.63
N LYS A 49 13.42 -8.17 39.42
CA LYS A 49 13.28 -8.95 38.19
C LYS A 49 14.13 -8.37 37.07
N VAL A 50 14.52 -9.24 36.15
CA VAL A 50 15.23 -8.94 34.91
C VAL A 50 14.28 -9.09 33.71
N PRO A 51 14.37 -8.28 32.65
CA PRO A 51 13.55 -8.42 31.45
C PRO A 51 13.68 -9.80 30.78
N THR A 52 12.57 -10.37 30.31
CA THR A 52 12.53 -11.62 29.54
C THR A 52 12.80 -11.36 28.06
N VAL A 53 14.03 -10.96 27.76
CA VAL A 53 14.44 -10.46 26.44
C VAL A 53 15.78 -11.07 26.03
N LEU A 54 15.92 -11.38 24.74
CA LEU A 54 17.15 -11.87 24.12
C LEU A 54 17.54 -11.00 22.92
N LEU A 55 18.82 -10.78 22.73
CA LEU A 55 19.38 -10.25 21.50
C LEU A 55 20.31 -11.31 20.89
N TYR A 56 20.02 -11.73 19.67
CA TYR A 56 20.81 -12.69 18.93
C TYR A 56 21.80 -12.00 17.98
N ASP A 57 22.80 -12.78 17.55
CA ASP A 57 23.54 -12.47 16.33
C ASP A 57 22.65 -12.53 15.08
N ASP A 58 23.14 -12.01 13.95
CA ASP A 58 22.40 -11.92 12.69
C ASP A 58 21.96 -13.31 12.16
N ASP A 59 22.72 -14.35 12.52
CA ASP A 59 22.48 -15.74 12.13
C ASP A 59 21.51 -16.48 13.07
N LEU A 60 21.05 -15.85 14.16
CA LEU A 60 20.20 -16.44 15.21
C LEU A 60 20.82 -17.67 15.90
N LYS A 61 22.14 -17.81 15.83
CA LYS A 61 22.90 -18.93 16.38
C LYS A 61 23.21 -18.70 17.85
N SER A 62 23.74 -17.53 18.20
CA SER A 62 24.23 -17.23 19.54
C SER A 62 23.54 -16.00 20.16
N VAL A 63 23.33 -16.07 21.47
CA VAL A 63 22.82 -14.93 22.26
C VAL A 63 23.96 -13.95 22.48
N GLN A 64 23.83 -12.73 21.97
CA GLN A 64 24.78 -11.64 22.18
C GLN A 64 24.56 -10.94 23.51
N SER A 65 23.31 -10.71 23.88
CA SER A 65 22.93 -10.19 25.19
C SER A 65 21.53 -10.67 25.60
N TRP A 66 21.26 -10.60 26.89
CA TRP A 66 19.97 -10.98 27.46
C TRP A 66 19.60 -10.03 28.60
N GLY A 67 18.34 -10.04 29.02
CA GLY A 67 17.90 -9.23 30.15
C GLY A 67 18.02 -7.73 29.89
N PHE A 68 18.49 -6.98 30.90
CA PHE A 68 18.61 -5.52 30.78
C PHE A 68 19.58 -5.09 29.67
N SER A 69 20.68 -5.83 29.47
CA SER A 69 21.67 -5.48 28.45
C SER A 69 21.18 -5.73 27.01
N ALA A 70 20.06 -6.44 26.85
CA ALA A 70 19.34 -6.61 25.58
C ALA A 70 18.22 -5.58 25.35
N LEU A 71 17.89 -4.75 26.35
CA LEU A 71 16.93 -3.66 26.16
C LEU A 71 17.47 -2.61 25.21
N ALA A 72 16.53 -1.91 24.55
CA ALA A 72 16.87 -0.77 23.72
C ALA A 72 17.64 0.29 24.51
N LYS A 73 18.74 0.76 23.93
CA LYS A 73 19.61 1.80 24.50
C LYS A 73 19.25 3.15 23.89
N ARG A 74 19.65 4.24 24.56
CA ARG A 74 19.51 5.58 24.00
C ARG A 74 20.17 5.64 22.61
N PRO A 75 19.46 6.06 21.56
CA PRO A 75 20.01 6.07 20.22
C PRO A 75 21.24 6.98 20.14
N LYS A 76 22.32 6.46 19.52
CA LYS A 76 23.46 7.28 19.14
C LYS A 76 23.13 7.97 17.81
N ARG A 77 23.56 9.22 17.60
CA ARG A 77 23.31 9.99 16.37
C ARG A 77 23.86 9.37 15.06
N LYS A 78 24.58 8.24 15.11
CA LYS A 78 25.10 7.52 13.94
C LYS A 78 24.22 6.29 13.63
N LYS A 79 23.96 6.06 12.33
CA LYS A 79 23.17 4.97 11.73
C LYS A 79 23.66 3.57 12.15
N ALA A 80 23.36 3.12 13.36
CA ALA A 80 23.40 1.69 13.66
C ALA A 80 22.06 1.08 13.24
N ILE A 81 22.12 0.01 12.47
CA ILE A 81 20.98 -0.90 12.33
C ILE A 81 20.93 -1.63 13.66
N ASP A 82 19.96 -1.28 14.50
CA ASP A 82 19.78 -1.96 15.77
C ASP A 82 19.04 -3.28 15.52
N ASN A 83 19.69 -4.39 15.84
CA ASN A 83 19.04 -5.70 15.82
C ASN A 83 17.86 -5.69 16.78
N LYS A 84 16.70 -6.14 16.30
CA LYS A 84 15.46 -6.17 17.07
C LYS A 84 15.58 -7.25 18.17
N PRO A 85 15.41 -6.90 19.46
CA PRO A 85 15.36 -7.89 20.52
C PRO A 85 14.17 -8.84 20.34
N VAL A 86 14.36 -10.09 20.75
CA VAL A 86 13.34 -11.13 20.79
C VAL A 86 12.68 -11.10 22.16
N GLU A 87 11.38 -10.82 22.16
CA GLU A 87 10.56 -10.60 23.35
C GLU A 87 9.30 -11.46 23.27
N LEU A 88 8.59 -11.61 24.40
CA LEU A 88 7.27 -12.25 24.46
C LEU A 88 7.21 -13.70 23.96
N PHE A 89 8.36 -14.37 23.80
CA PHE A 89 8.45 -15.73 23.29
C PHE A 89 7.76 -16.78 24.20
N LYS A 90 7.59 -16.50 25.51
CA LYS A 90 6.78 -17.33 26.43
C LYS A 90 5.33 -17.47 25.95
N LEU A 91 4.75 -16.45 25.31
CA LEU A 91 3.35 -16.48 24.85
C LEU A 91 3.09 -17.54 23.78
N HIS A 92 4.14 -18.07 23.14
CA HIS A 92 3.99 -19.17 22.17
C HIS A 92 3.58 -20.50 22.81
N LEU A 93 3.78 -20.66 24.13
CA LEU A 93 3.30 -21.80 24.91
C LEU A 93 1.79 -21.74 25.18
N GLY A 94 1.19 -20.55 25.17
CA GLY A 94 -0.23 -20.36 25.42
C GLY A 94 -1.11 -20.66 24.21
N LYS A 95 -2.42 -20.74 24.46
CA LYS A 95 -3.47 -21.00 23.43
C LYS A 95 -3.90 -19.76 22.64
N MET A 96 -3.10 -18.69 22.68
CA MET A 96 -3.42 -17.44 21.98
C MET A 96 -3.43 -17.65 20.46
N SER A 97 -4.47 -17.14 19.79
CA SER A 97 -4.59 -17.20 18.33
C SER A 97 -3.55 -16.33 17.61
N ASN A 98 -3.33 -15.11 18.10
CA ASN A 98 -2.38 -14.15 17.54
C ASN A 98 -1.06 -14.15 18.33
N LYS A 99 -0.17 -15.09 18.03
CA LYS A 99 1.15 -15.19 18.68
C LYS A 99 2.06 -14.01 18.27
N PRO A 100 2.92 -13.50 19.18
CA PRO A 100 3.85 -12.43 18.85
C PRO A 100 4.86 -12.90 17.77
N PRO A 101 5.24 -12.03 16.82
CA PRO A 101 6.14 -12.41 15.75
C PRO A 101 7.55 -12.70 16.29
N LEU A 102 8.17 -13.77 15.80
CA LEU A 102 9.58 -14.10 16.03
C LEU A 102 10.39 -13.88 14.75
N PRO A 103 11.70 -13.63 14.85
CA PRO A 103 12.59 -13.62 13.68
C PRO A 103 12.43 -14.88 12.83
N ASN A 104 12.50 -14.72 11.51
CA ASN A 104 12.35 -15.84 10.58
C ASN A 104 13.40 -16.91 10.87
N GLY A 105 12.94 -18.14 11.12
CA GLY A 105 13.80 -19.28 11.45
C GLY A 105 14.09 -19.48 12.94
N LEU A 106 13.67 -18.57 13.83
CA LEU A 106 13.78 -18.76 15.27
C LEU A 106 12.57 -19.54 15.82
N ASP A 107 12.83 -20.72 16.41
CA ASP A 107 11.84 -21.45 17.19
C ASP A 107 11.72 -20.84 18.61
N TYR A 108 10.48 -20.63 19.08
CA TYR A 108 10.21 -20.15 20.44
C TYR A 108 10.81 -21.07 21.51
N LYS A 109 10.89 -22.39 21.27
CA LYS A 109 11.54 -23.34 22.20
C LYS A 109 13.03 -23.04 22.36
N LYS A 110 13.70 -22.63 21.27
CA LYS A 110 15.11 -22.19 21.32
C LYS A 110 15.22 -20.91 22.14
N ALA A 111 14.37 -19.92 21.89
CA ALA A 111 14.38 -18.66 22.66
C ALA A 111 14.14 -18.90 24.17
N ILE A 112 13.19 -19.76 24.54
CA ILE A 112 12.97 -20.13 25.95
C ILE A 112 14.21 -20.81 26.54
N THR A 113 14.76 -21.79 25.83
CA THR A 113 15.95 -22.53 26.28
C THR A 113 17.15 -21.62 26.48
N ASP A 114 17.44 -20.75 25.50
CA ASP A 114 18.58 -19.85 25.53
C ASP A 114 18.44 -18.80 26.64
N TYR A 115 17.23 -18.26 26.86
CA TYR A 115 16.97 -17.34 27.97
C TYR A 115 17.16 -18.03 29.33
N LEU A 116 16.56 -19.21 29.51
CA LEU A 116 16.70 -19.98 30.76
C LEU A 116 18.13 -20.45 30.99
N HIS A 117 18.92 -20.64 29.93
CA HIS A 117 20.34 -20.95 30.04
C HIS A 117 21.11 -19.81 30.67
N GLU A 118 20.96 -18.58 30.15
CA GLU A 118 21.61 -17.40 30.71
C GLU A 118 21.10 -17.05 32.11
N PHE A 119 19.78 -17.05 32.32
CA PHE A 119 19.16 -16.86 33.63
C PHE A 119 19.62 -17.93 34.63
N GLY A 120 19.71 -19.18 34.20
CA GLY A 120 20.12 -20.31 35.02
C GLY A 120 21.58 -20.26 35.46
N LYS A 121 22.47 -19.60 34.70
CA LYS A 121 23.85 -19.30 35.17
C LYS A 121 23.81 -18.40 36.40
N VAL A 122 22.99 -17.35 36.38
CA VAL A 122 22.83 -16.43 37.53
C VAL A 122 22.27 -17.15 38.74
N VAL A 123 21.24 -17.98 38.55
CA VAL A 123 20.67 -18.80 39.63
C VAL A 123 21.74 -19.72 40.24
N LYS A 124 22.44 -20.50 39.41
CA LYS A 124 23.48 -21.44 39.88
C LYS A 124 24.59 -20.74 40.65
N ASN A 125 25.13 -19.64 40.09
CA ASN A 125 26.18 -18.86 40.73
C ASN A 125 25.70 -18.32 42.08
N LYS A 126 24.49 -17.74 42.13
CA LYS A 126 23.96 -17.18 43.37
C LYS A 126 23.79 -18.24 44.46
N ILE A 127 23.32 -19.43 44.11
CA ILE A 127 23.18 -20.52 45.07
C ILE A 127 24.54 -21.02 45.56
N ASP A 128 25.53 -21.18 44.67
CA ASP A 128 26.89 -21.60 45.06
C ASP A 128 27.60 -20.56 45.93
N ASP A 129 27.35 -19.27 45.71
CA ASP A 129 27.86 -18.17 46.52
C ASP A 129 27.23 -18.15 47.93
N CYS A 130 25.93 -18.47 48.03
CA CYS A 130 25.24 -18.50 49.31
C CYS A 130 25.52 -19.79 50.10
N TRP A 131 25.53 -20.94 49.44
CA TRP A 131 25.66 -22.25 50.08
C TRP A 131 26.43 -23.24 49.20
N LYS A 132 27.41 -23.93 49.79
CA LYS A 132 28.11 -25.03 49.12
C LYS A 132 27.24 -26.29 49.09
N VAL A 133 26.37 -26.36 48.08
CA VAL A 133 25.44 -27.46 47.83
C VAL A 133 25.60 -27.99 46.40
N ASN A 134 25.31 -29.27 46.19
CA ASN A 134 25.22 -29.79 44.84
C ASN A 134 23.92 -29.30 44.19
N PHE A 135 24.02 -28.43 43.18
CA PHE A 135 22.86 -27.82 42.54
C PHE A 135 21.85 -28.86 42.03
N PHE A 136 22.32 -29.94 41.41
CA PHE A 136 21.44 -30.90 40.74
C PHE A 136 20.76 -31.90 41.68
N THR A 137 21.29 -32.11 42.88
CA THR A 137 20.74 -33.11 43.81
C THR A 137 20.15 -32.48 45.08
N GLN A 138 20.63 -31.31 45.50
CA GLN A 138 20.25 -30.69 46.78
C GLN A 138 19.42 -29.41 46.62
N VAL A 139 19.17 -28.95 45.39
CA VAL A 139 18.32 -27.79 45.10
C VAL A 139 17.01 -28.27 44.48
N LEU A 140 15.89 -27.79 45.00
CA LEU A 140 14.57 -27.92 44.40
C LEU A 140 14.23 -26.65 43.63
N LEU A 141 13.98 -26.76 42.33
CA LEU A 141 13.48 -25.69 41.49
C LEU A 141 11.95 -25.71 41.46
N VAL A 142 11.32 -24.57 41.74
CA VAL A 142 9.86 -24.38 41.69
C VAL A 142 9.52 -23.30 40.67
N PHE A 143 9.09 -23.70 39.48
CA PHE A 143 8.68 -22.74 38.46
C PHE A 143 7.22 -22.35 38.61
N THR A 144 6.93 -21.05 38.57
CA THR A 144 5.55 -20.58 38.43
C THR A 144 5.16 -20.59 36.96
N ILE A 145 3.93 -21.03 36.68
CA ILE A 145 3.37 -21.05 35.33
C ILE A 145 1.98 -20.41 35.30
N PRO A 146 1.56 -19.84 34.16
CA PRO A 146 0.18 -19.40 33.98
C PRO A 146 -0.79 -20.58 34.12
N THR A 147 -2.05 -20.28 34.41
CA THR A 147 -3.03 -21.35 34.59
C THR A 147 -3.40 -22.04 33.29
N GLU A 148 -3.45 -21.27 32.21
CA GLU A 148 -3.87 -21.69 30.89
C GLU A 148 -2.89 -22.65 30.20
N PHE A 149 -1.73 -22.88 30.82
CA PHE A 149 -0.77 -23.87 30.35
C PHE A 149 -1.35 -25.27 30.52
N ASP A 150 -1.51 -25.97 29.41
CA ASP A 150 -1.86 -27.38 29.40
C ASP A 150 -0.63 -28.27 29.60
N ASP A 151 -0.86 -29.58 29.69
CA ASP A 151 0.20 -30.56 29.93
C ASP A 151 1.31 -30.49 28.87
N ASN A 152 0.97 -30.17 27.61
CA ASN A 152 1.95 -30.01 26.54
C ASN A 152 2.84 -28.78 26.76
N ALA A 153 2.26 -27.64 27.14
CA ALA A 153 3.03 -26.45 27.49
C ALA A 153 4.00 -26.72 28.66
N ILE A 154 3.55 -27.48 29.67
CA ILE A 154 4.36 -27.88 30.82
C ILE A 154 5.51 -28.81 30.41
N LEU A 155 5.24 -29.78 29.53
CA LEU A 155 6.25 -30.68 28.97
C LEU A 155 7.33 -29.94 28.18
N ILE A 156 6.92 -29.01 27.31
CA ILE A 156 7.85 -28.17 26.54
C ILE A 156 8.69 -27.31 27.48
N MET A 157 8.09 -26.71 28.51
CA MET A 157 8.82 -25.96 29.53
C MET A 157 9.85 -26.83 30.24
N ARG A 158 9.48 -28.05 30.64
CA ARG A 158 10.39 -29.01 31.27
C ARG A 158 11.56 -29.38 30.37
N GLU A 159 11.30 -29.63 29.09
CA GLU A 159 12.33 -29.89 28.07
C GLU A 159 13.29 -28.69 27.94
N CYS A 160 12.77 -27.46 27.86
CA CYS A 160 13.58 -26.25 27.76
C CYS A 160 14.44 -26.01 29.01
N ILE A 161 13.89 -26.23 30.22
CA ILE A 161 14.62 -26.11 31.49
C ILE A 161 15.77 -27.14 31.54
N PHE A 162 15.52 -28.38 31.10
CA PHE A 162 16.55 -29.40 31.00
C PHE A 162 17.65 -29.01 30.01
N LYS A 163 17.29 -28.61 28.78
CA LYS A 163 18.25 -28.18 27.75
C LYS A 163 19.03 -26.92 28.15
N ALA A 164 18.44 -26.04 28.96
CA ALA A 164 19.12 -24.90 29.57
C ALA A 164 20.19 -25.30 30.61
N GLY A 165 20.22 -26.58 31.02
CA GLY A 165 21.17 -27.14 31.98
C GLY A 165 20.81 -26.86 33.43
N LEU A 166 19.53 -26.60 33.73
CA LEU A 166 19.02 -26.42 35.09
C LEU A 166 18.67 -27.75 35.78
N LEU A 167 18.58 -28.85 35.01
CA LEU A 167 18.33 -30.20 35.51
C LEU A 167 19.40 -31.17 35.00
N LYS A 168 19.64 -32.24 35.77
CA LYS A 168 20.55 -33.33 35.37
C LYS A 168 19.91 -34.24 34.34
N ASP A 169 18.61 -34.46 34.46
CA ASP A 169 17.78 -35.29 33.60
C ASP A 169 16.42 -34.62 33.39
N GLN A 170 15.78 -34.85 32.23
CA GLN A 170 14.54 -34.16 31.85
C GLN A 170 13.40 -34.40 32.84
N TYR A 171 13.34 -35.59 33.43
CA TYR A 171 12.28 -36.00 34.35
C TYR A 171 12.69 -35.89 35.82
N SER A 172 13.71 -35.06 36.11
CA SER A 172 14.23 -34.92 37.46
C SER A 172 13.13 -34.51 38.44
N ARG A 173 13.14 -35.12 39.63
CA ARG A 173 12.24 -34.79 40.75
C ARG A 173 12.60 -33.45 41.41
N ASN A 174 13.77 -32.89 41.08
CA ASN A 174 14.24 -31.57 41.52
C ASN A 174 13.54 -30.39 40.81
N LEU A 175 12.51 -30.65 40.00
CA LEU A 175 11.65 -29.63 39.40
C LEU A 175 10.20 -29.83 39.83
N ARG A 176 9.55 -28.74 40.24
CA ARG A 176 8.11 -28.64 40.44
C ARG A 176 7.54 -27.45 39.70
N PHE A 177 6.30 -27.57 39.28
CA PHE A 177 5.50 -26.47 38.75
C PHE A 177 4.37 -26.13 39.71
N ILE A 178 4.09 -24.84 39.82
CA ILE A 178 2.91 -24.32 40.52
C ILE A 178 2.28 -23.23 39.66
N THR A 179 0.96 -23.07 39.74
CA THR A 179 0.34 -21.93 39.04
C THR A 179 0.71 -20.61 39.73
N GLU A 180 0.92 -19.55 38.94
CA GLU A 180 1.15 -18.19 39.41
C GLU A 180 0.14 -17.73 40.49
N PRO A 181 -1.20 -17.90 40.30
CA PRO A 181 -2.16 -17.52 41.34
C PRO A 181 -2.05 -18.34 42.62
N ASP A 182 -1.71 -19.64 42.55
CA ASP A 182 -1.51 -20.46 43.74
C ASP A 182 -0.25 -20.05 44.50
N ALA A 183 0.84 -19.79 43.79
CA ALA A 183 2.07 -19.30 44.39
C ALA A 183 1.88 -17.95 45.08
N GLY A 184 1.16 -17.03 44.43
CA GLY A 184 0.77 -15.74 44.99
C GLY A 184 -0.15 -15.86 46.20
N ALA A 185 -1.14 -16.76 46.16
CA ALA A 185 -2.03 -16.99 47.30
C ALA A 185 -1.24 -17.51 48.51
N ILE A 186 -0.37 -18.50 48.31
CA ILE A 186 0.51 -19.07 49.34
C ILE A 186 1.38 -17.99 49.99
N HIS A 187 1.93 -17.08 49.19
CA HIS A 187 2.70 -15.94 49.69
C HIS A 187 1.85 -15.04 50.59
N CYS A 188 0.64 -14.67 50.14
CA CYS A 188 -0.26 -13.80 50.88
C CYS A 188 -0.89 -14.46 52.13
N MET A 189 -0.87 -15.79 52.26
CA MET A 189 -1.45 -16.49 53.41
C MET A 189 -0.88 -16.04 54.76
N LYS A 190 0.40 -15.67 54.82
CA LYS A 190 1.00 -15.17 56.06
C LYS A 190 0.31 -13.87 56.50
N SER A 191 0.10 -12.96 55.56
CA SER A 191 -0.56 -11.67 55.79
C SER A 191 -2.05 -11.85 56.11
N LEU A 192 -2.73 -12.81 55.47
CA LEU A 192 -4.13 -13.13 55.79
C LEU A 192 -4.36 -13.46 57.27
N LYS A 193 -3.39 -14.10 57.92
CA LYS A 193 -3.43 -14.38 59.37
C LYS A 193 -3.29 -13.12 60.20
N GLU A 194 -2.42 -12.20 59.79
CA GLU A 194 -2.24 -10.90 60.46
C GLU A 194 -3.53 -10.07 60.41
N TYR A 195 -4.35 -10.27 59.37
CA TYR A 195 -5.66 -9.62 59.22
C TYR A 195 -6.85 -10.48 59.73
N ASN A 196 -6.60 -11.56 60.47
CA ASN A 196 -7.62 -12.43 61.07
C ASN A 196 -8.68 -12.98 60.09
N LEU A 197 -8.28 -13.34 58.86
CA LEU A 197 -9.21 -14.06 57.97
C LEU A 197 -9.47 -15.47 58.52
N SER A 198 -10.72 -15.73 58.92
CA SER A 198 -11.14 -17.02 59.48
C SER A 198 -11.13 -18.14 58.44
N VAL A 199 -10.99 -19.38 58.90
CA VAL A 199 -11.36 -20.55 58.08
C VAL A 199 -12.80 -20.41 57.59
N GLY A 200 -13.04 -20.75 56.33
CA GLY A 200 -14.31 -20.56 55.63
C GLY A 200 -14.45 -19.19 54.94
N ALA A 201 -13.55 -18.24 55.19
CA ALA A 201 -13.57 -16.95 54.52
C ALA A 201 -13.13 -17.06 53.05
N ASN A 202 -13.88 -16.37 52.19
CA ASN A 202 -13.56 -16.25 50.78
C ASN A 202 -12.68 -15.02 50.53
N PHE A 203 -11.69 -15.14 49.67
CA PHE A 203 -10.88 -14.02 49.22
C PHE A 203 -10.60 -14.13 47.72
N MET A 204 -10.39 -12.99 47.08
CA MET A 204 -10.08 -12.90 45.67
C MET A 204 -8.61 -12.55 45.49
N MET A 205 -7.87 -13.36 44.76
CA MET A 205 -6.56 -13.01 44.24
C MET A 205 -6.75 -12.24 42.94
N VAL A 206 -6.08 -11.10 42.82
CA VAL A 206 -6.04 -10.30 41.60
C VAL A 206 -4.57 -10.13 41.21
N ASP A 207 -4.11 -10.90 40.24
CA ASP A 207 -2.77 -10.80 39.68
C ASP A 207 -2.78 -9.80 38.53
N CYS A 208 -2.30 -8.58 38.80
CA CYS A 208 -2.18 -7.54 37.78
C CYS A 208 -0.79 -7.62 37.16
N GLY A 209 -0.63 -8.44 36.13
CA GLY A 209 0.59 -8.52 35.33
C GLY A 209 0.78 -7.33 34.38
N ASP A 210 1.91 -7.31 33.66
CA ASP A 210 2.09 -6.36 32.56
C ASP A 210 1.23 -6.75 31.34
N GLY A 211 1.04 -8.05 31.08
CA GLY A 211 0.30 -8.54 29.91
C GLY A 211 -1.16 -8.85 30.20
N SER A 212 -1.42 -9.71 31.18
CA SER A 212 -2.76 -10.12 31.60
C SER A 212 -3.08 -9.63 33.00
N VAL A 213 -4.37 -9.62 33.31
CA VAL A 213 -4.87 -9.57 34.67
C VAL A 213 -5.70 -10.82 34.91
N ASP A 214 -5.36 -11.57 35.96
CA ASP A 214 -5.95 -12.86 36.27
C ASP A 214 -6.54 -12.87 37.68
N LEU A 215 -7.78 -13.35 37.81
CA LEU A 215 -8.55 -13.33 39.03
C LEU A 215 -8.96 -14.75 39.43
N THR A 216 -8.73 -15.09 40.70
CA THR A 216 -9.20 -16.35 41.28
C THR A 216 -9.87 -16.09 42.61
N THR A 217 -11.02 -16.74 42.85
CA THR A 217 -11.68 -16.69 44.15
C THR A 217 -11.40 -17.97 44.92
N ARG A 218 -10.85 -17.81 46.12
CA ARG A 218 -10.40 -18.91 46.98
C ARG A 218 -11.12 -18.89 48.32
N GLN A 219 -11.29 -20.06 48.92
CA GLN A 219 -11.68 -20.18 50.32
C GLN A 219 -10.48 -20.65 51.13
N LEU A 220 -10.26 -20.04 52.30
CA LEU A 220 -9.32 -20.56 53.29
C LEU A 220 -9.97 -21.75 54.01
N LEU A 221 -9.38 -22.92 53.89
CA LEU A 221 -9.83 -24.15 54.55
C LEU A 221 -8.98 -24.46 55.80
N GLU A 222 -9.41 -25.45 56.57
CA GLU A 222 -8.63 -25.98 57.68
C GLU A 222 -7.25 -26.50 57.21
N GLY A 223 -6.27 -26.48 58.11
CA GLY A 223 -4.91 -26.92 57.79
C GLY A 223 -4.15 -26.00 56.83
N GLU A 224 -4.60 -24.76 56.65
CA GLU A 224 -3.99 -23.78 55.72
C GLU A 224 -4.00 -24.25 54.26
N THR A 225 -5.08 -24.90 53.85
CA THR A 225 -5.33 -25.29 52.47
C THR A 225 -6.25 -24.29 51.77
N LEU A 226 -6.24 -24.31 50.44
CA LEU A 226 -7.00 -23.38 49.61
C LEU A 226 -7.92 -24.15 48.65
N SER A 227 -9.21 -23.83 48.62
CA SER A 227 -10.13 -24.32 47.58
C SER A 227 -10.38 -23.26 46.51
N GLU A 228 -10.81 -23.69 45.32
CA GLU A 228 -11.30 -22.82 44.25
C GLU A 228 -12.83 -22.74 44.32
N ILE A 229 -13.39 -21.52 44.37
CA ILE A 229 -14.84 -21.33 44.52
C ILE A 229 -15.51 -21.10 43.16
N THR A 230 -14.86 -20.32 42.30
CA THR A 230 -15.38 -19.95 40.99
C THR A 230 -14.33 -20.21 39.92
N GLU A 231 -14.80 -20.39 38.69
CA GLU A 231 -13.90 -20.37 37.54
C GLU A 231 -13.10 -19.07 37.52
N ARG A 232 -11.89 -19.19 36.97
CA ARG A 232 -10.95 -18.08 36.85
C ARG A 232 -11.47 -17.11 35.80
N SER A 233 -11.28 -15.82 36.05
CA SER A 233 -11.55 -14.79 35.06
C SER A 233 -10.26 -14.01 34.78
N GLY A 234 -10.12 -13.54 33.54
CA GLY A 234 -8.97 -12.75 33.15
C GLY A 234 -9.20 -12.01 31.85
N ASP A 235 -8.40 -10.98 31.61
CA ASP A 235 -8.40 -10.22 30.36
C ASP A 235 -7.00 -9.68 30.08
N TYR A 236 -6.73 -9.35 28.82
CA TYR A 236 -5.51 -8.69 28.37
C TYR A 236 -5.62 -7.18 28.64
N CYS A 237 -5.53 -6.80 29.92
CA CYS A 237 -5.60 -5.42 30.38
C CYS A 237 -4.54 -5.09 31.44
N GLY A 238 -3.35 -5.68 31.32
CA GLY A 238 -2.22 -5.38 32.20
C GLY A 238 -1.53 -4.04 31.93
N GLY A 239 -0.44 -3.78 32.65
CA GLY A 239 0.32 -2.53 32.55
C GLY A 239 0.80 -2.18 31.14
N SER A 240 1.13 -3.16 30.29
CA SER A 240 1.58 -2.93 28.90
C SER A 240 0.51 -2.29 28.00
N PHE A 241 -0.77 -2.39 28.38
CA PHE A 241 -1.85 -1.73 27.64
C PHE A 241 -1.87 -0.21 27.90
N VAL A 242 -1.35 0.24 29.05
CA VAL A 242 -1.10 1.67 29.27
C VAL A 242 0.01 2.17 28.35
N ASP A 243 1.03 1.34 28.11
CA ASP A 243 2.13 1.67 27.18
C ASP A 243 1.61 1.78 25.73
N GLN A 244 0.61 0.98 25.37
CA GLN A 244 -0.07 1.08 24.08
C GLN A 244 -0.90 2.37 23.95
N GLU A 245 -1.61 2.79 25.00
CA GLU A 245 -2.32 4.07 25.00
C GLU A 245 -1.34 5.27 24.93
N PHE A 246 -0.16 5.16 25.53
CA PHE A 246 0.91 6.14 25.33
C PHE A 246 1.36 6.22 23.87
N LEU A 247 1.53 5.08 23.19
CA LEU A 247 1.84 5.08 21.76
C LEU A 247 0.73 5.73 20.93
N LYS A 248 -0.55 5.46 21.22
CA LYS A 248 -1.69 6.15 20.57
C LYS A 248 -1.70 7.66 20.83
N PHE A 249 -1.34 8.07 22.04
CA PHE A 249 -1.15 9.49 22.33
C PHE A 249 -0.04 10.09 21.45
N LEU A 250 1.10 9.42 21.30
CA LEU A 250 2.15 9.88 20.39
C LEU A 250 1.67 9.92 18.93
N GLU A 251 0.88 8.96 18.47
CA GLU A 251 0.28 8.98 17.13
C GLU A 251 -0.54 10.26 16.89
N SER A 252 -1.22 10.80 17.92
CA SER A 252 -1.93 12.08 17.82
C SER A 252 -1.00 13.30 17.69
N LYS A 253 0.26 13.17 18.14
CA LYS A 253 1.27 14.24 18.14
C LYS A 253 2.20 14.22 16.94
N VAL A 254 2.53 13.03 16.43
CA VAL A 254 3.50 12.83 15.33
C VAL A 254 2.87 12.25 14.06
N GLY A 255 1.62 11.80 14.14
CA GLY A 255 0.91 11.06 13.09
C GLY A 255 1.11 9.54 13.20
N ALA A 256 0.03 8.78 13.00
CA ALA A 256 0.03 7.32 13.11
C ALA A 256 1.08 6.63 12.21
N ASN A 257 1.25 7.14 10.99
CA ASN A 257 2.25 6.62 10.05
C ASN A 257 3.69 6.75 10.61
N ALA A 258 4.00 7.82 11.34
CA ALA A 258 5.33 8.00 11.90
C ALA A 258 5.64 6.91 12.93
N ILE A 259 4.71 6.63 13.85
CA ILE A 259 4.86 5.56 14.83
C ILE A 259 4.96 4.18 14.17
N SER A 260 4.15 3.89 13.15
CA SER A 260 4.24 2.63 12.41
C SER A 260 5.60 2.46 11.72
N GLN A 261 6.10 3.49 11.04
CA GLN A 261 7.40 3.45 10.35
C GLN A 261 8.56 3.26 11.33
N VAL A 262 8.52 3.91 12.50
CA VAL A 262 9.52 3.70 13.56
C VAL A 262 9.38 2.29 14.14
N ARG A 263 8.17 1.77 14.36
CA ARG A 263 7.93 0.41 14.87
C ARG A 263 8.53 -0.67 13.95
N GLU A 264 8.37 -0.50 12.64
CA GLU A 264 8.81 -1.45 11.63
C GLU A 264 10.32 -1.38 11.38
N ASN A 265 10.87 -0.16 11.25
CA ASN A 265 12.25 0.04 10.78
C ASN A 265 13.24 0.40 11.90
N HIS A 266 12.76 0.88 13.05
CA HIS A 266 13.57 1.43 14.15
C HIS A 266 13.02 1.00 15.53
N TYR A 267 12.69 -0.29 15.67
CA TYR A 267 12.02 -0.83 16.86
C TYR A 267 12.72 -0.47 18.17
N CYS A 268 14.05 -0.47 18.22
CA CYS A 268 14.79 -0.09 19.42
C CYS A 268 14.54 1.37 19.84
N GLN A 269 14.44 2.31 18.91
CA GLN A 269 14.11 3.70 19.27
C GLN A 269 12.68 3.83 19.78
N LEU A 270 11.72 3.10 19.18
CA LEU A 270 10.35 3.02 19.71
C LEU A 270 10.35 2.48 21.14
N GLN A 271 11.05 1.37 21.38
CA GLN A 271 11.11 0.76 22.71
C GLN A 271 11.79 1.67 23.73
N TYR A 272 12.84 2.39 23.34
CA TYR A 272 13.49 3.34 24.23
C TYR A 272 12.54 4.49 24.62
N MET A 273 11.70 4.99 23.71
CA MET A 273 10.65 5.96 24.06
C MET A 273 9.66 5.41 25.08
N VAL A 274 9.20 4.17 24.89
CA VAL A 274 8.27 3.52 25.84
C VAL A 274 8.93 3.35 27.21
N GLN A 275 10.21 2.95 27.25
CA GLN A 275 10.96 2.82 28.50
C GLN A 275 11.07 4.15 29.25
N GLU A 276 11.30 5.26 28.53
CA GLU A 276 11.36 6.59 29.14
C GLU A 276 9.99 7.01 29.70
N PHE A 277 8.90 6.76 28.98
CA PHE A 277 7.55 6.98 29.50
C PHE A 277 7.28 6.16 30.77
N VAL A 278 7.64 4.86 30.76
CA VAL A 278 7.44 3.99 31.92
C VAL A 278 8.21 4.51 33.14
N ARG A 279 9.48 4.88 32.94
CA ARG A 279 10.40 5.33 34.00
C ARG A 279 10.03 6.71 34.56
N LEU A 280 9.69 7.65 33.69
CA LEU A 280 9.48 9.04 34.07
C LEU A 280 8.06 9.30 34.55
N VAL A 281 7.07 8.61 33.97
CA VAL A 281 5.66 8.98 34.11
C VAL A 281 4.82 7.83 34.68
N LYS A 282 4.70 6.71 33.96
CA LYS A 282 3.75 5.63 34.30
C LYS A 282 3.90 5.12 35.74
N MET A 283 5.13 4.82 36.16
CA MET A 283 5.37 4.25 37.50
C MET A 283 5.22 5.27 38.63
N LYS A 284 5.23 6.56 38.32
CA LYS A 284 5.06 7.65 39.30
C LYS A 284 3.61 8.17 39.36
N PHE A 285 2.77 7.82 38.40
CA PHE A 285 1.41 8.34 38.30
C PHE A 285 0.53 7.83 39.46
N THR A 286 0.09 8.76 40.32
CA THR A 286 -0.80 8.47 41.46
C THR A 286 -2.27 8.74 41.13
N GLY A 287 -2.53 9.56 40.11
CA GLY A 287 -3.85 10.05 39.76
C GLY A 287 -4.37 11.19 40.63
N ASP A 288 -3.53 11.74 41.51
CA ASP A 288 -3.78 13.01 42.19
C ASP A 288 -3.19 14.17 41.37
N PRO A 289 -4.00 15.13 40.89
CA PRO A 289 -3.49 16.29 40.16
C PRO A 289 -2.48 17.13 40.95
N SER A 290 -2.56 17.15 42.29
CA SER A 290 -1.67 17.93 43.15
C SER A 290 -0.28 17.31 43.30
N GLU A 291 -0.13 16.02 43.00
CA GLU A 291 1.13 15.28 43.05
C GLU A 291 1.75 15.08 41.65
N PHE A 292 1.08 15.56 40.60
CA PHE A 292 1.53 15.37 39.22
C PHE A 292 2.27 16.59 38.69
N GLU A 293 3.50 16.36 38.24
CA GLU A 293 4.30 17.35 37.51
C GLU A 293 4.26 17.03 36.01
N ASP A 294 3.89 18.02 35.21
CA ASP A 294 3.95 17.93 33.75
C ASP A 294 5.36 17.50 33.32
N THR A 295 5.43 16.42 32.55
CA THR A 295 6.70 15.83 32.15
C THR A 295 6.96 16.08 30.67
N GLU A 296 8.12 16.64 30.33
CA GLU A 296 8.51 16.85 28.95
C GLU A 296 9.31 15.67 28.40
N LEU A 297 8.93 15.20 27.22
CA LEU A 297 9.67 14.21 26.44
C LEU A 297 10.36 14.89 25.26
N GLU A 298 11.69 14.92 25.28
CA GLU A 298 12.53 15.42 24.18
C GLU A 298 12.63 14.36 23.07
N LEU A 299 11.71 14.38 22.11
CA LEU A 299 11.63 13.35 21.05
C LEU A 299 12.90 13.24 20.21
N ASP A 300 13.59 14.35 19.94
CA ASP A 300 14.86 14.32 19.18
C ASP A 300 15.98 13.57 19.93
N GLY A 301 15.95 13.64 21.27
CA GLY A 301 16.92 12.97 22.13
C GLY A 301 16.67 11.47 22.32
N ILE A 302 15.41 11.03 22.22
CA ILE A 302 14.99 9.65 22.51
C ILE A 302 14.60 8.85 21.25
N CYS A 303 14.21 9.52 20.17
CA CYS A 303 13.86 8.91 18.88
C CYS A 303 14.10 9.89 17.70
N PRO A 304 15.36 10.26 17.41
CA PRO A 304 15.68 11.23 16.36
C PRO A 304 15.17 10.85 14.97
N VAL A 305 14.98 9.56 14.68
CA VAL A 305 14.48 9.09 13.37
C VAL A 305 13.02 9.44 13.13
N ILE A 306 12.24 9.73 14.18
CA ILE A 306 10.81 10.05 14.05
C ILE A 306 10.58 11.26 13.14
N LYS A 307 11.53 12.21 13.11
CA LYS A 307 11.49 13.41 12.27
C LYS A 307 11.34 13.10 10.78
N GLN A 308 11.93 11.99 10.34
CA GLN A 308 11.94 11.57 8.94
C GLN A 308 10.57 11.08 8.47
N TYR A 309 9.71 10.68 9.41
CA TYR A 309 8.40 10.07 9.11
C TYR A 309 7.21 10.98 9.47
N CYS A 310 7.45 12.12 10.13
CA CYS A 310 6.43 13.12 10.42
C CYS A 310 5.95 13.82 9.13
N LYS A 311 4.64 13.91 8.93
CA LYS A 311 4.06 14.76 7.89
C LYS A 311 4.25 16.23 8.23
N LYS A 312 4.23 17.09 7.21
CA LYS A 312 4.49 18.54 7.33
C LYS A 312 3.70 19.22 8.46
N GLU A 313 2.41 18.93 8.60
CA GLU A 313 1.55 19.53 9.63
C GLU A 313 1.98 19.23 11.09
N TYR A 314 2.51 18.03 11.34
CA TYR A 314 3.03 17.64 12.65
C TYR A 314 4.46 18.14 12.83
N PHE A 315 5.24 18.07 11.75
CA PHE A 315 6.64 18.51 11.74
C PHE A 315 6.75 19.99 12.10
N ASP A 316 5.98 20.87 11.46
CA ASP A 316 6.06 22.32 11.69
C ASP A 316 5.79 22.65 13.17
N LYS A 317 4.72 22.07 13.75
CA LYS A 317 4.38 22.25 15.18
C LYS A 317 5.45 21.73 16.14
N LEU A 318 6.00 20.54 15.88
CA LEU A 318 7.04 19.95 16.72
C LEU A 318 8.36 20.70 16.58
N ASN A 319 8.66 21.24 15.39
CA ASN A 319 9.86 22.01 15.15
C ASN A 319 9.82 23.37 15.85
N GLU A 320 8.65 24.02 15.93
CA GLU A 320 8.45 25.24 16.73
C GLU A 320 8.63 25.00 18.24
N GLY A 321 8.28 23.80 18.72
CA GLY A 321 8.44 23.40 20.12
C GLY A 321 9.73 22.62 20.41
N ASP A 322 10.78 22.77 19.59
CA ASP A 322 12.08 22.10 19.75
C ASP A 322 12.00 20.57 19.97
N TRP A 323 11.00 19.92 19.40
CA TRP A 323 10.71 18.49 19.51
C TRP A 323 10.37 18.00 20.92
N TYR A 324 9.90 18.89 21.80
CA TYR A 324 9.36 18.51 23.11
C TYR A 324 7.87 18.17 23.03
N ILE A 325 7.46 17.11 23.72
CA ILE A 325 6.06 16.79 23.99
C ILE A 325 5.83 16.81 25.49
N THR A 326 4.96 17.71 25.96
CA THR A 326 4.50 17.73 27.35
C THR A 326 3.42 16.68 27.58
N LEU A 327 3.64 15.81 28.56
CA LEU A 327 2.65 14.87 29.10
C LEU A 327 1.97 15.52 30.30
N LYS A 328 0.70 15.90 30.12
CA LYS A 328 -0.12 16.50 31.16
C LYS A 328 -0.88 15.45 31.96
N PHE A 329 -1.35 15.84 33.14
CA PHE A 329 -2.15 14.97 34.03
C PHE A 329 -3.29 14.28 33.28
N ASP A 330 -4.11 15.05 32.56
CA ASP A 330 -5.28 14.52 31.83
C ASP A 330 -4.90 13.57 30.69
N ASP A 331 -3.75 13.79 30.05
CA ASP A 331 -3.26 12.91 28.98
C ASP A 331 -2.87 11.55 29.57
N VAL A 332 -2.09 11.55 30.65
CA VAL A 332 -1.67 10.31 31.33
C VAL A 332 -2.88 9.60 31.92
N LYS A 333 -3.81 10.34 32.55
CA LYS A 333 -5.05 9.76 33.09
C LYS A 333 -5.88 9.08 31.99
N LYS A 334 -6.00 9.68 30.80
CA LYS A 334 -6.68 9.08 29.64
C LYS A 334 -6.00 7.78 29.15
N MET A 335 -4.69 7.63 29.35
CA MET A 335 -3.99 6.37 29.03
C MET A 335 -4.30 5.26 30.03
N PHE A 336 -4.45 5.59 31.32
CA PHE A 336 -4.75 4.62 32.37
C PHE A 336 -6.23 4.24 32.44
N ASP A 337 -7.13 5.22 32.33
CA ASP A 337 -8.57 5.05 32.60
C ASP A 337 -9.22 3.86 31.89
N PRO A 338 -9.01 3.65 30.58
CA PRO A 338 -9.64 2.53 29.87
C PRO A 338 -9.20 1.17 30.43
N ILE A 339 -7.94 1.06 30.85
CA ILE A 339 -7.33 -0.17 31.36
C ILE A 339 -7.82 -0.44 32.79
N VAL A 340 -7.74 0.57 33.66
CA VAL A 340 -8.22 0.47 35.04
C VAL A 340 -9.73 0.15 35.10
N LYS A 341 -10.54 0.75 34.21
CA LYS A 341 -11.97 0.45 34.11
C LYS A 341 -12.25 -1.02 33.76
N LYS A 342 -11.44 -1.63 32.88
CA LYS A 342 -11.57 -3.06 32.56
C LYS A 342 -11.26 -3.94 33.77
N ILE A 343 -10.18 -3.64 34.50
CA ILE A 343 -9.80 -4.38 35.72
C ILE A 343 -10.90 -4.27 36.78
N ILE A 344 -11.41 -3.07 37.02
CA ILE A 344 -12.54 -2.85 37.95
C ILE A 344 -13.74 -3.71 37.54
N LYS A 345 -14.10 -3.71 36.25
CA LYS A 345 -15.22 -4.51 35.75
C LYS A 345 -14.99 -6.02 35.96
N LEU A 346 -13.77 -6.51 35.77
CA LEU A 346 -13.43 -7.91 36.03
C LEU A 346 -13.63 -8.27 37.51
N ILE A 347 -13.09 -7.45 38.43
CA ILE A 347 -13.25 -7.65 39.88
C ILE A 347 -14.73 -7.63 40.25
N ASP A 348 -15.49 -6.64 39.78
CA ASP A 348 -16.91 -6.50 40.07
C ASP A 348 -17.73 -7.71 39.56
N THR A 349 -17.44 -8.17 38.34
CA THR A 349 -18.07 -9.37 37.76
C THR A 349 -17.77 -10.60 38.60
N GLN A 350 -16.51 -10.80 39.02
CA GLN A 350 -16.10 -11.93 39.84
C GLN A 350 -16.73 -11.89 41.24
N LEU A 351 -16.89 -10.70 41.83
CA LEU A 351 -17.60 -10.52 43.11
C LEU A 351 -19.08 -10.87 42.99
N HIS A 352 -19.72 -10.48 41.88
CA HIS A 352 -21.12 -10.82 41.62
C HIS A 352 -21.35 -12.34 41.52
N LEU A 353 -20.43 -13.10 40.94
CA LEU A 353 -20.52 -14.57 40.85
C LEU A 353 -20.58 -15.27 42.22
N ILE A 354 -20.06 -14.64 43.27
CA ILE A 354 -20.09 -15.15 44.65
C ILE A 354 -21.06 -14.39 45.55
N ASN A 355 -22.07 -13.71 44.98
CA ASN A 355 -23.06 -12.91 45.71
C ASN A 355 -22.41 -11.87 46.65
N ASN A 356 -21.29 -11.27 46.25
CA ASN A 356 -20.48 -10.35 47.07
C ASN A 356 -19.97 -10.96 48.39
N ASN A 357 -19.98 -12.28 48.54
CA ASN A 357 -19.42 -12.96 49.72
C ASN A 357 -17.90 -13.07 49.60
N CYS A 358 -17.21 -11.93 49.65
CA CYS A 358 -15.75 -11.82 49.59
C CYS A 358 -15.25 -11.02 50.81
N SER A 359 -14.41 -11.65 51.63
CA SER A 359 -13.84 -11.00 52.81
C SER A 359 -12.62 -10.15 52.47
N ALA A 360 -11.86 -10.52 51.45
CA ALA A 360 -10.65 -9.79 51.05
C ALA A 360 -10.38 -9.84 49.54
N ILE A 361 -9.85 -8.75 48.99
CA ILE A 361 -9.17 -8.69 47.69
C ILE A 361 -7.67 -8.60 47.97
N LEU A 362 -6.87 -9.49 47.38
CA LEU A 362 -5.42 -9.56 47.52
C LEU A 362 -4.78 -9.28 46.16
N MET A 363 -4.07 -8.17 46.05
CA MET A 363 -3.44 -7.73 44.81
C MET A 363 -1.96 -8.12 44.76
N ILE A 364 -1.58 -8.77 43.67
CA ILE A 364 -0.20 -9.15 43.33
C ILE A 364 0.12 -8.75 41.89
N GLY A 365 1.34 -9.04 41.43
CA GLY A 365 1.75 -8.74 40.06
C GLY A 365 2.30 -7.33 39.89
N LYS A 366 3.11 -7.13 38.85
CA LYS A 366 3.88 -5.88 38.67
C LYS A 366 3.00 -4.65 38.53
N PHE A 367 1.87 -4.73 37.83
CA PHE A 367 1.00 -3.59 37.63
C PHE A 367 0.22 -3.20 38.90
N SER A 368 0.12 -4.09 39.89
CA SER A 368 -0.38 -3.75 41.23
C SER A 368 0.52 -2.77 41.99
N GLU A 369 1.75 -2.49 41.52
CA GLU A 369 2.59 -1.42 42.05
C GLU A 369 2.10 -0.01 41.65
N SER A 370 1.22 0.10 40.65
CA SER A 370 0.67 1.39 40.23
C SER A 370 -0.19 1.99 41.32
N ASN A 371 0.26 3.12 41.89
CA ASN A 371 -0.52 3.87 42.89
C ASN A 371 -1.91 4.24 42.37
N TYR A 372 -2.00 4.64 41.09
CA TYR A 372 -3.30 4.95 40.50
C TYR A 372 -4.25 3.74 40.49
N LEU A 373 -3.78 2.56 40.06
CA LEU A 373 -4.60 1.35 40.07
C LEU A 373 -5.05 0.99 41.49
N GLN A 374 -4.15 1.05 42.46
CA GLN A 374 -4.45 0.77 43.87
C GLN A 374 -5.53 1.72 44.41
N SER A 375 -5.38 3.03 44.18
CA SER A 375 -6.33 4.04 44.63
C SER A 375 -7.71 3.82 44.04
N ARG A 376 -7.77 3.52 42.73
CA ARG A 376 -9.04 3.29 42.01
C ARG A 376 -9.76 2.02 42.48
N ILE A 377 -9.04 0.92 42.71
CA ILE A 377 -9.64 -0.32 43.27
C ILE A 377 -10.10 -0.11 44.71
N LYS A 378 -9.29 0.57 45.55
CA LYS A 378 -9.70 0.90 46.92
C LYS A 378 -10.97 1.76 46.94
N GLU A 379 -11.03 2.80 46.12
CA GLU A 379 -12.16 3.70 46.05
C GLU A 379 -13.45 2.96 45.66
N GLU A 380 -13.38 2.10 44.64
CA GLU A 380 -14.53 1.38 44.09
C GLU A 380 -15.05 0.29 45.05
N PHE A 381 -14.16 -0.45 45.71
CA PHE A 381 -14.53 -1.66 46.45
C PHE A 381 -14.51 -1.53 47.98
N LYS A 382 -14.08 -0.39 48.56
CA LYS A 382 -14.04 -0.18 50.03
C LYS A 382 -15.38 -0.39 50.74
N SER A 383 -16.51 -0.21 50.05
CA SER A 383 -17.85 -0.43 50.62
C SER A 383 -18.37 -1.87 50.40
N LYS A 384 -17.77 -2.62 49.48
CA LYS A 384 -18.18 -3.98 49.10
C LYS A 384 -17.35 -5.06 49.78
N VAL A 385 -16.06 -4.81 50.01
CA VAL A 385 -15.11 -5.79 50.54
C VAL A 385 -14.41 -5.21 51.77
N LYS A 386 -14.32 -6.01 52.84
CA LYS A 386 -13.77 -5.57 54.14
C LYS A 386 -12.28 -5.23 54.07
N LEU A 387 -11.52 -6.01 53.31
CA LEU A 387 -10.07 -5.87 53.20
C LEU A 387 -9.64 -5.79 51.73
N ILE A 388 -8.93 -4.74 51.36
CA ILE A 388 -8.22 -4.65 50.07
C ILE A 388 -6.74 -4.56 50.40
N TYR A 389 -6.05 -5.69 50.28
CA TYR A 389 -4.65 -5.85 50.61
C TYR A 389 -3.80 -5.84 49.35
N ILE A 390 -2.74 -5.04 49.36
CA ILE A 390 -1.74 -4.99 48.31
C ILE A 390 -0.47 -5.56 48.92
N SER A 391 0.07 -6.63 48.33
CA SER A 391 1.26 -7.27 48.88
C SER A 391 2.44 -6.28 48.92
N PRO A 392 3.22 -6.18 50.02
CA PRO A 392 4.49 -5.49 50.03
C PRO A 392 5.41 -6.11 48.97
N GLN A 393 5.76 -5.32 47.95
CA GLN A 393 6.45 -5.77 46.74
C GLN A 393 5.62 -6.80 45.94
N PRO A 394 4.51 -6.38 45.31
CA PRO A 394 3.63 -7.25 44.52
C PRO A 394 4.37 -8.05 43.42
N VAL A 395 5.43 -7.48 42.86
CA VAL A 395 6.22 -8.06 41.76
C VAL A 395 6.95 -9.37 42.13
N VAL A 396 7.19 -9.63 43.41
CA VAL A 396 7.89 -10.84 43.90
C VAL A 396 6.99 -11.83 44.60
N ALA A 397 5.68 -11.57 44.68
CA ALA A 397 4.76 -12.41 45.43
C ALA A 397 4.75 -13.87 44.94
N THR A 398 4.69 -14.05 43.61
CA THR A 398 4.69 -15.37 42.94
C THR A 398 5.93 -16.19 43.29
N MET A 399 7.12 -15.62 43.11
CA MET A 399 8.40 -16.25 43.49
C MET A 399 8.65 -16.30 45.01
N ARG A 400 7.77 -15.80 45.88
CA ARG A 400 7.98 -15.93 47.34
C ARG A 400 7.06 -16.98 47.97
N GLY A 401 6.21 -17.65 47.19
CA GLY A 401 5.33 -18.72 47.66
C GLY A 401 6.04 -20.03 48.03
N GLU A 402 7.34 -20.15 47.77
CA GLU A 402 8.05 -21.42 47.62
C GLU A 402 8.25 -22.24 48.90
N LYS A 403 8.45 -21.59 50.04
CA LYS A 403 8.80 -22.30 51.28
C LYS A 403 7.68 -23.26 51.71
N LYS A 404 6.41 -22.85 51.55
CA LYS A 404 5.27 -23.73 51.84
C LYS A 404 5.14 -24.87 50.84
N ILE A 405 5.39 -24.62 49.55
CA ILE A 405 5.35 -25.64 48.47
C ILE A 405 6.27 -26.83 48.77
N SER A 406 7.41 -26.58 49.42
CA SER A 406 8.33 -27.67 49.82
C SER A 406 7.80 -28.57 50.93
N LEU A 407 6.92 -28.07 51.79
CA LEU A 407 6.41 -28.75 53.00
C LEU A 407 5.07 -29.46 52.75
N SER A 408 4.44 -29.24 51.60
CA SER A 408 3.05 -29.61 51.31
C SER A 408 2.95 -30.43 50.02
N TYR A 409 3.34 -31.70 50.04
CA TYR A 409 3.13 -32.58 48.87
C TYR A 409 1.63 -32.87 48.64
N ASP A 410 0.80 -32.79 49.69
CA ASP A 410 -0.61 -33.22 49.66
C ASP A 410 -1.65 -32.09 49.79
N THR A 411 -1.25 -30.85 50.11
CA THR A 411 -2.19 -29.78 50.52
C THR A 411 -2.47 -28.68 49.49
N PHE A 412 -1.75 -28.65 48.36
CA PHE A 412 -2.03 -27.75 47.24
C PHE A 412 -2.05 -28.55 45.93
N LYS A 413 -2.76 -28.06 44.90
CA LYS A 413 -2.66 -28.58 43.51
C LYS A 413 -1.27 -28.27 42.93
N VAL A 414 -0.21 -28.78 43.56
CA VAL A 414 1.08 -28.92 42.89
C VAL A 414 0.83 -29.91 41.77
N ILE A 415 1.10 -29.50 40.53
CA ILE A 415 0.90 -30.38 39.37
C ILE A 415 1.73 -31.63 39.66
N PRO A 416 1.08 -32.80 39.85
CA PRO A 416 1.77 -33.96 40.39
C PRO A 416 3.00 -34.25 39.56
N TYR A 417 4.07 -34.68 40.22
CA TYR A 417 5.06 -35.49 39.54
C TYR A 417 4.31 -36.69 38.99
N ILE A 418 3.90 -36.63 37.72
CA ILE A 418 3.51 -37.81 36.98
C ILE A 418 4.81 -38.62 36.98
N SER A 419 4.85 -39.66 37.81
CA SER A 419 5.73 -40.78 37.54
C SER A 419 5.31 -41.22 36.15
N TYR A 420 6.07 -40.83 35.14
CA TYR A 420 5.86 -41.32 33.79
C TYR A 420 6.07 -42.83 33.91
N ASP A 421 4.97 -43.57 34.05
CA ASP A 421 4.98 -45.02 34.02
C ASP A 421 5.71 -45.44 32.74
N GLU A 422 6.42 -46.57 32.78
CA GLU A 422 7.18 -47.10 31.65
C GLU A 422 6.35 -47.14 30.34
N GLU A 423 5.02 -47.23 30.47
CA GLU A 423 4.01 -47.15 29.41
C GLU A 423 3.90 -45.77 28.73
N ILE A 424 3.97 -44.65 29.47
CA ILE A 424 4.00 -43.32 28.86
C ILE A 424 5.37 -43.04 28.24
N GLN A 425 6.44 -43.58 28.84
CA GLN A 425 7.78 -43.46 28.26
C GLN A 425 7.88 -44.23 26.94
N SER A 426 7.26 -45.42 26.83
CA SER A 426 7.18 -46.13 25.55
C SER A 426 6.31 -45.40 24.53
N LEU A 427 5.19 -44.79 24.96
CA LEU A 427 4.37 -43.95 24.08
C LEU A 427 5.10 -42.69 23.61
N TYR A 428 5.99 -42.10 24.44
CA TYR A 428 6.85 -40.99 24.01
C TYR A 428 7.97 -41.44 23.08
N GLU A 429 8.53 -42.62 23.27
CA GLU A 429 9.49 -43.19 22.32
C GLU A 429 8.81 -43.49 20.97
N GLU A 430 7.59 -44.02 20.99
CA GLU A 430 6.75 -44.20 19.80
C GLU A 430 6.36 -42.86 19.16
N GLU A 431 5.95 -41.86 19.94
CA GLU A 431 5.68 -40.52 19.44
C GLU A 431 6.93 -39.91 18.81
N LYS A 432 8.10 -40.09 19.43
CA LYS A 432 9.38 -39.61 18.88
C LYS A 432 9.74 -40.31 17.57
N ILE A 433 9.52 -41.63 17.47
CA ILE A 433 9.70 -42.38 16.23
C ILE A 433 8.74 -41.86 15.15
N LEU A 434 7.47 -41.65 15.48
CA LEU A 434 6.47 -41.08 14.59
C LEU A 434 6.81 -39.64 14.19
N GLN A 435 7.32 -38.82 15.11
CA GLN A 435 7.76 -37.46 14.82
C GLN A 435 8.99 -37.44 13.92
N ASP A 436 9.94 -38.35 14.11
CA ASP A 436 11.11 -38.51 13.23
C ASP A 436 10.68 -39.00 11.83
N GLU A 437 9.70 -39.89 11.75
CA GLU A 437 9.13 -40.38 10.49
C GLU A 437 8.35 -39.27 9.76
N ILE A 438 7.54 -38.49 10.48
CA ILE A 438 6.89 -37.27 9.96
C ILE A 438 7.94 -36.26 9.52
N HIS A 439 9.02 -36.05 10.28
CA HIS A 439 10.10 -35.13 9.92
C HIS A 439 10.80 -35.58 8.64
N ASN A 440 11.03 -36.89 8.48
CA ASN A 440 11.64 -37.46 7.28
C ASN A 440 10.69 -37.34 6.08
N ASN A 441 9.39 -37.57 6.27
CA ASN A 441 8.37 -37.34 5.25
C ASN A 441 8.30 -35.86 4.85
N ILE A 442 8.32 -34.93 5.81
CA ILE A 442 8.40 -33.48 5.55
C ILE A 442 9.68 -33.13 4.79
N LYS A 443 10.81 -33.78 5.09
CA LYS A 443 12.07 -33.60 4.35
C LYS A 443 11.95 -34.08 2.90
N GLN A 444 11.27 -35.19 2.65
CA GLN A 444 10.95 -35.67 1.30
C GLN A 444 9.99 -34.72 0.56
N TYR A 445 8.95 -34.22 1.24
CA TYR A 445 8.05 -33.20 0.68
C TYR A 445 8.78 -31.90 0.37
N LYS A 446 9.70 -31.45 1.23
CA LYS A 446 10.57 -30.29 0.97
C LYS A 446 11.48 -30.53 -0.22
N LEU A 447 12.04 -31.74 -0.38
CA LEU A 447 12.85 -32.09 -1.54
C LEU A 447 12.01 -32.08 -2.83
N LEU A 448 10.79 -32.61 -2.79
CA LEU A 448 9.85 -32.57 -3.91
C LEU A 448 9.41 -31.15 -4.23
N TYR A 449 9.13 -30.34 -3.21
CA TYR A 449 8.78 -28.93 -3.34
C TYR A 449 9.93 -28.12 -3.96
N ASN A 450 11.18 -28.34 -3.52
CA ASN A 450 12.35 -27.70 -4.13
C ASN A 450 12.55 -28.15 -5.58
N LYS A 451 12.31 -29.43 -5.91
CA LYS A 451 12.31 -29.92 -7.30
C LYS A 451 11.22 -29.25 -8.14
N LEU A 452 10.02 -29.07 -7.59
CA LEU A 452 8.91 -28.36 -8.23
C LEU A 452 9.22 -26.88 -8.44
N GLN A 453 9.77 -26.19 -7.44
CA GLN A 453 10.21 -24.80 -7.55
C GLN A 453 11.29 -24.64 -8.63
N LYS A 454 12.28 -25.55 -8.66
CA LYS A 454 13.31 -25.54 -9.70
C LYS A 454 12.70 -25.72 -11.09
N ARG A 455 11.79 -26.69 -11.26
CA ARG A 455 11.09 -26.93 -12.53
C ARG A 455 10.22 -25.74 -12.94
N TYR A 456 9.57 -25.08 -11.97
CA TYR A 456 8.80 -23.86 -12.20
C TYR A 456 9.69 -22.69 -12.64
N ALA A 457 10.85 -22.52 -12.01
CA ALA A 457 11.84 -21.53 -12.40
C ALA A 457 12.39 -21.81 -13.81
N ASP A 458 12.73 -23.06 -14.14
CA ASP A 458 13.22 -23.46 -15.46
C ASP A 458 12.16 -23.19 -16.55
N LEU A 459 10.89 -23.53 -16.29
CA LEU A 459 9.78 -23.25 -17.21
C LEU A 459 9.53 -21.75 -17.38
N THR A 460 9.57 -21.00 -16.28
CA THR A 460 9.41 -19.54 -16.29
C THR A 460 10.54 -18.89 -17.08
N ASN A 461 11.79 -19.29 -16.86
CA ASN A 461 12.95 -18.78 -17.59
C ASN A 461 12.87 -19.10 -19.09
N LYS A 462 12.51 -20.35 -19.45
CA LYS A 462 12.31 -20.74 -20.85
C LYS A 462 11.22 -19.89 -21.52
N ASN A 463 10.14 -19.60 -20.81
CA ASN A 463 9.07 -18.75 -21.32
C ASN A 463 9.51 -17.28 -21.43
N ILE A 464 10.29 -16.78 -20.49
CA ILE A 464 10.89 -15.43 -20.54
C ILE A 464 11.83 -15.30 -21.74
N GLU A 465 12.72 -16.27 -21.97
CA GLU A 465 13.63 -16.29 -23.13
C GLU A 465 12.84 -16.28 -24.45
N GLN A 466 11.79 -17.10 -24.54
CA GLN A 466 10.93 -17.13 -25.73
C GLN A 466 10.20 -15.80 -25.95
N HIS A 467 9.70 -15.16 -24.89
CA HIS A 467 9.10 -13.82 -24.98
C HIS A 467 10.13 -12.77 -25.37
N GLN A 468 11.35 -12.83 -24.84
CA GLN A 468 12.43 -11.90 -25.19
C GLN A 468 12.82 -11.99 -26.67
N VAL A 469 12.87 -13.20 -27.23
CA VAL A 469 13.10 -13.41 -28.67
C VAL A 469 11.96 -12.78 -29.49
N THR A 470 10.71 -12.98 -29.08
CA THR A 470 9.55 -12.38 -29.76
C THR A 470 9.56 -10.86 -29.68
N ILE A 471 9.83 -10.29 -28.50
CA ILE A 471 9.95 -8.83 -28.30
C ILE A 471 11.07 -8.26 -29.18
N LYS A 472 12.21 -8.94 -29.29
CA LYS A 472 13.32 -8.50 -30.15
C LYS A 472 12.92 -8.49 -31.64
N LYS A 473 12.17 -9.49 -32.10
CA LYS A 473 11.64 -9.52 -33.49
C LYS A 473 10.67 -8.37 -33.73
N LEU A 474 9.70 -8.16 -32.83
CA LEU A 474 8.72 -7.07 -32.94
C LEU A 474 9.36 -5.68 -32.90
N LYS A 475 10.40 -5.49 -32.07
CA LYS A 475 11.18 -4.24 -32.06
C LYS A 475 11.85 -3.97 -33.40
N ASN A 476 12.47 -4.99 -34.00
CA ASN A 476 13.10 -4.85 -35.32
C ASN A 476 12.08 -4.55 -36.42
N GLU A 477 10.89 -5.16 -36.38
CA GLU A 477 9.80 -4.86 -37.32
C GLU A 477 9.28 -3.43 -37.14
N ASN A 478 9.11 -2.96 -35.91
CA ASN A 478 8.71 -1.58 -35.63
C ASN A 478 9.72 -0.55 -36.14
N GLU A 479 11.03 -0.79 -36.00
CA GLU A 479 12.04 0.11 -36.58
C GLU A 479 11.96 0.15 -38.11
N LYS A 480 11.76 -0.99 -38.78
CA LYS A 480 11.52 -1.01 -40.24
C LYS A 480 10.28 -0.23 -40.65
N ILE A 481 9.18 -0.37 -39.91
CA ILE A 481 7.95 0.40 -40.15
C ILE A 481 8.21 1.90 -39.99
N LYS A 482 9.01 2.28 -38.98
CA LYS A 482 9.38 3.67 -38.72
C LYS A 482 10.20 4.27 -39.88
N GLU A 483 11.18 3.52 -40.40
CA GLU A 483 11.95 3.93 -41.59
C GLU A 483 11.07 4.09 -42.83
N ILE A 484 10.14 3.16 -43.06
CA ILE A 484 9.16 3.24 -44.16
C ILE A 484 8.28 4.48 -44.00
N ASN A 485 7.77 4.74 -42.80
CA ASN A 485 6.93 5.89 -42.52
C ASN A 485 7.69 7.20 -42.72
N GLN A 486 8.94 7.30 -42.29
CA GLN A 486 9.77 8.47 -42.50
C GLN A 486 10.01 8.71 -44.00
N THR A 487 10.28 7.65 -44.76
CA THR A 487 10.43 7.72 -46.23
C THR A 487 9.15 8.20 -46.90
N ASN A 488 8.00 7.68 -46.49
CA ASN A 488 6.70 8.07 -47.03
C ASN A 488 6.37 9.53 -46.69
N GLN A 489 6.69 9.98 -45.47
CA GLN A 489 6.51 11.36 -45.06
C GLN A 489 7.31 12.32 -45.95
N SER A 490 8.58 12.02 -46.22
CA SER A 490 9.39 12.83 -47.13
C SER A 490 8.86 12.85 -48.57
N LYS A 491 8.26 11.74 -49.04
CA LYS A 491 7.60 11.69 -50.36
C LYS A 491 6.36 12.56 -50.39
N ILE A 492 5.53 12.52 -49.35
CA ILE A 492 4.33 13.36 -49.22
C ILE A 492 4.73 14.83 -49.25
N GLU A 493 5.72 15.24 -48.45
CA GLU A 493 6.21 16.63 -48.43
C GLU A 493 6.72 17.08 -49.82
N SER A 494 7.40 16.20 -50.56
CA SER A 494 7.84 16.50 -51.93
C SER A 494 6.66 16.65 -52.90
N GLN A 495 5.64 15.81 -52.76
CA GLN A 495 4.42 15.89 -53.57
C GLN A 495 3.63 17.16 -53.26
N GLU A 496 3.48 17.54 -51.99
CA GLU A 496 2.85 18.78 -51.58
C GLU A 496 3.54 20.01 -52.16
N ARG A 497 4.89 20.05 -52.15
CA ARG A 497 5.65 21.12 -52.83
C ARG A 497 5.33 21.20 -54.32
N THR A 498 5.21 20.05 -54.98
CA THR A 498 4.89 19.99 -56.42
C THR A 498 3.47 20.47 -56.68
N ILE A 499 2.50 20.05 -55.86
CA ILE A 499 1.11 20.51 -55.95
C ILE A 499 1.03 22.02 -55.77
N ASN A 500 1.73 22.58 -54.78
CA ASN A 500 1.76 24.03 -54.55
C ASN A 500 2.34 24.80 -55.75
N GLN A 501 3.40 24.29 -56.38
CA GLN A 501 3.97 24.88 -57.60
C GLN A 501 2.99 24.82 -58.79
N LEU A 502 2.29 23.70 -58.95
CA LEU A 502 1.28 23.54 -59.99
C LEU A 502 0.09 24.49 -59.77
N GLN A 503 -0.37 24.66 -58.53
CA GLN A 503 -1.44 25.59 -58.18
C GLN A 503 -1.05 27.04 -58.48
N GLN A 504 0.19 27.46 -58.16
CA GLN A 504 0.68 28.79 -58.53
C GLN A 504 0.72 28.98 -60.06
N THR A 505 1.20 27.97 -60.78
CA THR A 505 1.26 28.00 -62.25
C THR A 505 -0.14 28.08 -62.86
N LEU A 506 -1.09 27.33 -62.32
CA LEU A 506 -2.50 27.36 -62.74
C LEU A 506 -3.09 28.75 -62.53
N GLY A 507 -2.88 29.38 -61.37
CA GLY A 507 -3.34 30.74 -61.11
C GLY A 507 -2.76 31.79 -62.07
N LEU A 508 -1.49 31.64 -62.46
CA LEU A 508 -0.87 32.49 -63.50
C LEU A 508 -1.52 32.27 -64.87
N LYS A 509 -1.84 31.02 -65.22
CA LYS A 509 -2.52 30.69 -66.49
C LYS A 509 -3.95 31.18 -66.53
N GLU A 510 -4.70 31.07 -65.44
CA GLU A 510 -6.04 31.63 -65.31
C GLU A 510 -6.02 33.16 -65.46
N ASN A 511 -5.04 33.85 -64.90
CA ASN A 511 -4.83 35.28 -65.13
C ASN A 511 -4.55 35.62 -66.60
N GLN A 512 -3.72 34.82 -67.29
CA GLN A 512 -3.47 35.00 -68.73
C GLN A 512 -4.75 34.82 -69.55
N ILE A 513 -5.55 33.79 -69.24
CA ILE A 513 -6.84 33.55 -69.92
C ILE A 513 -7.79 34.73 -69.71
N ARG A 514 -7.95 35.22 -68.48
CA ARG A 514 -8.80 36.39 -68.19
C ARG A 514 -8.38 37.65 -68.97
N ASN A 515 -7.08 37.86 -69.17
CA ASN A 515 -6.59 38.97 -69.97
C ASN A 515 -6.91 38.79 -71.46
N LEU A 516 -6.72 37.59 -72.00
CA LEU A 516 -7.07 37.28 -73.39
C LEU A 516 -8.58 37.38 -73.63
N GLU A 517 -9.41 36.99 -72.66
CA GLU A 517 -10.87 37.14 -72.72
C GLU A 517 -11.28 38.62 -72.80
N LYS A 518 -10.63 39.50 -72.03
CA LYS A 518 -10.84 40.96 -72.13
C LYS A 518 -10.42 41.51 -73.49
N GLU A 519 -9.26 41.10 -74.00
CA GLU A 519 -8.80 41.51 -75.34
C GLU A 519 -9.78 41.05 -76.42
N LYS A 520 -10.32 39.84 -76.29
CA LYS A 520 -11.36 39.32 -77.20
C LYS A 520 -12.62 40.18 -77.13
N GLU A 521 -13.11 40.53 -75.94
CA GLU A 521 -14.29 41.37 -75.76
C GLU A 521 -14.12 42.77 -76.39
N ASP A 522 -12.93 43.36 -76.26
CA ASP A 522 -12.56 44.61 -76.94
C ASP A 522 -12.57 44.47 -78.48
N ILE A 523 -12.10 43.34 -79.01
CA ILE A 523 -12.12 43.03 -80.44
C ILE A 523 -13.56 42.83 -80.92
N ASP A 524 -14.36 42.05 -80.19
CA ASP A 524 -15.77 41.78 -80.53
C ASP A 524 -16.56 43.11 -80.58
N THR A 525 -16.32 44.01 -79.62
CA THR A 525 -16.91 45.37 -79.61
C THR A 525 -16.50 46.19 -80.85
N LYS A 526 -15.23 46.10 -81.28
CA LYS A 526 -14.77 46.75 -82.52
C LYS A 526 -15.41 46.14 -83.76
N ILE A 527 -15.57 44.82 -83.81
CA ILE A 527 -16.23 44.11 -84.91
C ILE A 527 -17.69 44.56 -85.01
N GLU A 528 -18.42 44.62 -83.90
CA GLU A 528 -19.81 45.12 -83.89
C GLU A 528 -19.91 46.56 -84.40
N SER A 529 -19.01 47.45 -83.96
CA SER A 529 -18.94 48.82 -84.46
C SER A 529 -18.68 48.88 -85.97
N LEU A 530 -17.76 48.05 -86.48
CA LEU A 530 -17.49 47.95 -87.92
C LEU A 530 -18.67 47.38 -88.70
N LEU A 531 -19.37 46.38 -88.17
CA LEU A 531 -20.58 45.81 -88.77
C LEU A 531 -21.71 46.83 -88.87
N GLN A 532 -21.92 47.65 -87.83
CA GLN A 532 -22.87 48.76 -87.88
C GLN A 532 -22.49 49.77 -88.96
N LYS A 533 -21.21 50.14 -89.04
CA LYS A 533 -20.72 51.07 -90.06
C LYS A 533 -20.88 50.51 -91.48
N ASN A 534 -20.60 49.22 -91.67
CA ASN A 534 -20.78 48.55 -92.95
C ASN A 534 -22.27 48.47 -93.34
N THR A 535 -23.15 48.18 -92.39
CA THR A 535 -24.61 48.20 -92.60
C THR A 535 -25.08 49.57 -93.08
N TYR A 536 -24.58 50.66 -92.47
CA TYR A 536 -24.88 52.03 -92.92
C TYR A 536 -24.40 52.29 -94.35
N LEU A 537 -23.19 51.84 -94.70
CA LEU A 537 -22.66 51.98 -96.06
C LEU A 537 -23.47 51.18 -97.09
N VAL A 538 -23.90 49.96 -96.76
CA VAL A 538 -24.79 49.16 -97.62
C VAL A 538 -26.12 49.88 -97.86
N GLN A 539 -26.70 50.52 -96.83
CA GLN A 539 -27.91 51.33 -96.98
C GLN A 539 -27.69 52.54 -97.89
N GLN A 540 -26.53 53.22 -97.78
CA GLN A 540 -26.16 54.31 -98.70
C GLN A 540 -26.00 53.82 -100.14
N ASN A 541 -25.34 52.67 -100.36
CA ASN A 541 -25.19 52.10 -101.69
C ASN A 541 -26.55 51.75 -102.30
N ALA A 542 -27.48 51.19 -101.52
CA ALA A 542 -28.84 50.91 -102.00
C ALA A 542 -29.61 52.19 -102.41
N LEU A 543 -29.40 53.31 -101.72
CA LEU A 543 -29.93 54.61 -102.12
C LEU A 543 -29.33 55.09 -103.44
N LEU A 544 -28.00 54.97 -103.59
CA LEU A 544 -27.30 55.30 -104.83
C LEU A 544 -27.75 54.43 -106.02
N ASP A 545 -27.91 53.11 -105.81
CA ASP A 545 -28.43 52.21 -106.85
C ASP A 545 -29.85 52.61 -107.30
N LYS A 546 -30.67 53.11 -106.37
CA LYS A 546 -31.99 53.66 -106.69
C LYS A 546 -31.88 54.92 -107.55
N GLU A 547 -31.01 55.86 -107.19
CA GLU A 547 -30.76 57.06 -108.00
C GLU A 547 -30.23 56.72 -109.40
N VAL A 548 -29.32 55.75 -109.50
CA VAL A 548 -28.80 55.26 -110.79
C VAL A 548 -29.91 54.63 -111.63
N ASN A 549 -30.80 53.83 -111.01
CA ASN A 549 -31.95 53.26 -111.71
C ASN A 549 -32.92 54.34 -112.19
N ASP A 550 -33.22 55.34 -111.36
CA ASP A 550 -34.07 56.48 -111.76
C ASP A 550 -33.46 57.25 -112.95
N LEU A 551 -32.13 57.46 -112.94
CA LEU A 551 -31.39 58.07 -114.06
C LEU A 551 -31.42 57.20 -115.32
N ASN A 552 -31.27 55.88 -115.19
CA ASN A 552 -31.38 54.95 -116.31
C ASN A 552 -32.78 54.97 -116.94
N ASP A 553 -33.82 55.05 -116.12
CA ASP A 553 -35.22 55.12 -116.56
C ASP A 553 -35.50 56.43 -117.32
N ILE A 554 -34.94 57.55 -116.84
CA ILE A 554 -34.92 58.84 -117.54
C ILE A 554 -34.18 58.71 -118.89
N ASN A 555 -33.01 58.08 -118.89
CA ASN A 555 -32.21 57.90 -120.10
C ASN A 555 -32.93 57.02 -121.14
N GLN A 556 -33.62 55.97 -120.69
CA GLN A 556 -34.41 55.09 -121.55
C GLN A 556 -35.61 55.83 -122.17
N LYS A 557 -36.28 56.71 -121.42
CA LYS A 557 -37.32 57.62 -121.96
C LYS A 557 -36.75 58.59 -122.99
N HIS A 558 -35.54 59.10 -122.78
CA HIS A 558 -34.84 59.93 -123.77
C HIS A 558 -34.50 59.13 -125.03
N GLN A 559 -34.01 57.90 -124.89
CA GLN A 559 -33.71 57.02 -126.03
C GLN A 559 -34.97 56.70 -126.84
N GLN A 560 -36.09 56.37 -126.19
CA GLN A 560 -37.37 56.16 -126.88
C GLN A 560 -37.85 57.40 -127.65
N ARG A 561 -37.59 58.61 -127.12
CA ARG A 561 -37.88 59.86 -127.85
C ARG A 561 -37.01 59.99 -129.11
N ILE A 562 -35.71 59.67 -129.00
CA ILE A 562 -34.79 59.65 -130.13
C ILE A 562 -35.25 58.65 -131.19
N ASP A 563 -35.60 57.43 -130.79
CA ASP A 563 -36.05 56.38 -131.72
C ASP A 563 -37.34 56.77 -132.45
N ARG A 564 -38.30 57.41 -131.76
CA ARG A 564 -39.50 57.97 -132.41
C ARG A 564 -39.15 59.06 -133.42
N SER A 565 -38.20 59.93 -133.10
CA SER A 565 -37.71 60.94 -134.04
C SER A 565 -37.02 60.31 -135.24
N GLN A 566 -36.25 59.23 -135.05
CA GLN A 566 -35.62 58.47 -136.13
C GLN A 566 -36.65 57.76 -137.02
N GLN A 567 -37.66 57.10 -136.44
CA GLN A 567 -38.77 56.51 -137.21
C GLN A 567 -39.53 57.56 -138.02
N SER A 568 -39.77 58.74 -137.46
CA SER A 568 -40.40 59.85 -138.18
C SER A 568 -39.54 60.29 -139.37
N LEU A 569 -38.22 60.36 -139.19
CA LEU A 569 -37.27 60.69 -140.25
C LEU A 569 -37.24 59.63 -141.37
N GLU A 570 -37.31 58.35 -141.00
CA GLU A 570 -37.33 57.23 -141.95
C GLU A 570 -38.62 57.21 -142.79
N LEU A 571 -39.75 57.60 -142.18
CA LEU A 571 -41.02 57.77 -142.90
C LEU A 571 -40.92 58.87 -143.97
N VAL A 572 -40.28 60.00 -143.62
CA VAL A 572 -40.03 61.12 -144.56
C VAL A 572 -39.10 60.68 -145.68
N LYS A 573 -38.02 59.93 -145.38
CA LYS A 573 -37.12 59.36 -146.41
C LYS A 573 -37.86 58.44 -147.37
N ASN A 574 -38.73 57.57 -146.88
CA ASN A 574 -39.51 56.66 -147.72
C ASN A 574 -40.53 57.40 -148.61
N GLN A 575 -41.14 58.48 -148.11
CA GLN A 575 -41.98 59.36 -148.95
C GLN A 575 -41.17 60.01 -150.07
N MET A 576 -39.95 60.50 -149.80
CA MET A 576 -39.08 61.04 -150.85
C MET A 576 -38.69 59.98 -151.89
N LYS A 577 -38.43 58.74 -151.46
CA LYS A 577 -38.08 57.63 -152.36
C LYS A 577 -39.23 57.23 -153.29
N ASN A 578 -40.48 57.31 -152.83
CA ASN A 578 -41.65 57.08 -153.66
C ASN A 578 -41.84 58.20 -154.70
N LEU A 579 -41.60 59.47 -154.32
CA LEU A 579 -41.62 60.60 -155.25
C LEU A 579 -40.53 60.50 -156.33
N GLU A 580 -39.34 60.01 -155.99
CA GLU A 580 -38.28 59.71 -156.98
C GLU A 580 -38.70 58.60 -157.95
N LYS A 581 -39.45 57.59 -157.48
CA LYS A 581 -39.91 56.48 -158.31
C LYS A 581 -41.03 56.89 -159.28
N GLU A 582 -41.96 57.74 -158.86
CA GLU A 582 -42.98 58.33 -159.74
C GLU A 582 -42.34 59.20 -160.83
N LYS A 583 -41.30 59.97 -160.48
CA LYS A 583 -40.51 60.74 -161.44
C LYS A 583 -39.84 59.85 -162.49
N ASP A 584 -39.23 58.73 -162.09
CA ASP A 584 -38.53 57.83 -163.03
C ASP A 584 -39.51 57.05 -163.94
N GLU A 585 -40.70 56.70 -163.46
CA GLU A 585 -41.75 56.07 -164.28
C GLU A 585 -42.32 57.05 -165.33
N GLU A 586 -42.46 58.33 -164.98
CA GLU A 586 -42.93 59.37 -165.90
C GLU A 586 -41.89 59.68 -166.98
N ILE A 587 -40.59 59.70 -166.64
CA ILE A 587 -39.49 59.83 -167.59
C ILE A 587 -39.45 58.64 -168.58
N ASN A 588 -39.69 57.42 -168.11
CA ASN A 588 -39.71 56.23 -168.98
C ASN A 588 -40.90 56.23 -169.94
N LYS A 589 -42.05 56.79 -169.54
CA LYS A 589 -43.22 56.96 -170.42
C LYS A 589 -42.92 57.94 -171.57
N TYR A 590 -42.17 59.01 -171.31
CA TYR A 590 -41.71 59.95 -172.36
C TYR A 590 -40.66 59.32 -173.28
N LYS A 591 -39.74 58.49 -172.76
CA LYS A 591 -38.77 57.75 -173.57
C LYS A 591 -39.42 56.77 -174.54
N LEU A 592 -40.47 56.06 -174.12
CA LEU A 592 -41.17 55.09 -175.00
C LEU A 592 -41.89 55.79 -176.17
N LYS A 593 -42.50 56.96 -175.91
CA LYS A 593 -43.15 57.79 -176.93
C LYS A 593 -42.15 58.40 -177.92
N TYR A 594 -40.93 58.69 -177.47
CA TYR A 594 -39.84 59.16 -178.33
C TYR A 594 -39.31 58.06 -179.27
N THR A 595 -39.24 56.81 -178.78
CA THR A 595 -38.83 55.65 -179.60
C THR A 595 -39.88 55.27 -180.65
N GLU A 596 -41.18 55.38 -180.35
CA GLU A 596 -42.25 55.21 -181.35
C GLU A 596 -42.21 56.28 -182.46
N LEU A 597 -41.87 57.53 -182.11
CA LEU A 597 -41.71 58.61 -183.10
C LEU A 597 -40.45 58.43 -183.98
N LEU A 598 -39.34 57.90 -183.43
CA LEU A 598 -38.12 57.65 -184.22
C LEU A 598 -38.31 56.54 -185.27
N ASN A 599 -39.14 55.53 -184.98
CA ASN A 599 -39.43 54.46 -185.95
C ASN A 599 -40.34 54.92 -187.10
N ILE A 600 -41.15 55.97 -186.90
CA ILE A 600 -41.92 56.62 -187.98
C ILE A 600 -41.00 57.44 -188.90
N VAL A 601 -39.86 57.92 -188.41
CA VAL A 601 -38.90 58.73 -189.18
C VAL A 601 -37.89 57.86 -189.97
N ASN A 602 -37.48 56.70 -189.45
CA ASN A 602 -36.45 55.88 -190.09
C ASN A 602 -36.95 54.89 -191.17
N ASN A 603 -38.25 54.62 -191.30
CA ASN A 603 -38.78 53.79 -192.38
C ASN A 603 -39.43 54.59 -193.54
N ASN A 604 -39.50 55.92 -193.44
CA ASN A 604 -39.84 56.82 -194.56
C ASN A 604 -38.60 57.32 -195.33
N ASN A 605 -37.45 56.65 -195.18
CA ASN A 605 -36.21 56.94 -195.94
C ASN A 605 -35.72 55.75 -196.80
N GLU A 606 -36.53 54.71 -196.98
CA GLU A 606 -36.35 53.70 -198.03
C GLU A 606 -37.70 53.27 -198.65
N LYS A 607 -38.52 54.22 -199.14
CA LYS A 607 -39.21 54.06 -200.44
C LYS A 607 -40.13 55.23 -200.80
N THR A 608 -39.97 55.81 -201.97
CA THR A 608 -38.79 55.67 -202.81
C THR A 608 -37.46 56.12 -202.19
N ASN A 609 -37.38 56.79 -201.05
CA ASN A 609 -37.95 58.14 -200.88
C ASN A 609 -39.42 58.28 -200.57
#